data_AF-B2A759-F1
#
_entry.id   AF-B2A759-F1
#
_cell.length_a   1.000
_cell.length_b   1.000
_cell.length_c   1.000
_cell.angle_alpha   90.00
_cell.angle_beta   90.00
_cell.angle_gamma   90.00
#
_symmetry.space_group_name_H-M   'P 1'
#
loop_
_entity.id
_entity.type
_entity.pdbx_description
1 polymer ?
#
loop_
_entity_poly.entity_id
_entity_poly.type
_entity_poly.pdbx_seq_one_letter_code
_entity_poly.pdbx_strand_id
1 'polypeptide(L)' 'MRPKAIAILVIAIIFLILLFQNTHQVELQLLFWKIDGPLILLILLSLAGGFVIGYLTRALFTISRRNKM' A
#
# COMPACT_ATOMS: atom_id res chain seq x y z
N MET A 1 23.29 -12.04 5.12
CA MET A 1 22.02 -11.31 5.36
C MET A 1 20.90 -12.31 5.65
N ARG A 2 19.95 -11.99 6.54
CA ARG A 2 18.82 -12.91 6.81
C ARG A 2 17.93 -12.98 5.56
N PRO A 3 17.43 -14.16 5.13
CA PRO A 3 16.59 -14.30 3.93
C PRO A 3 15.38 -13.35 3.89
N LYS A 4 14.78 -13.11 5.06
CA LYS A 4 13.67 -12.16 5.24
C LYS A 4 14.06 -10.73 4.86
N ALA A 5 15.27 -10.29 5.20
CA ALA A 5 15.75 -8.95 4.88
C ALA A 5 15.98 -8.79 3.36
N ILE A 6 16.49 -9.84 2.71
CA ILE A 6 16.68 -9.86 1.25
C ILE A 6 15.32 -9.77 0.55
N ALA A 7 14.32 -10.56 0.98
CA ALA A 7 12.98 -10.51 0.41
C ALA A 7 12.34 -9.11 0.53
N ILE A 8 12.45 -8.48 1.71
CA ILE A 8 11.94 -7.12 1.93
C ILE A 8 12.65 -6.12 1.00
N LEU A 9 13.97 -6.22 0.87
CA LEU A 9 14.75 -5.34 0.00
C LEU A 9 14.33 -5.48 -1.47
N VAL A 10 14.18 -6.71 -1.95
CA VAL A 10 13.75 -6.99 -3.33
C VAL A 10 12.36 -6.41 -3.59
N ILE A 11 11.41 -6.61 -2.68
CA ILE A 11 10.06 -6.05 -2.80
C ILE A 11 10.12 -4.51 -2.82
N ALA A 12 10.92 -3.90 -1.95
CA ALA A 12 11.08 -2.45 -1.89
C ALA A 12 11.65 -1.87 -3.20
N ILE A 13 12.66 -2.54 -3.78
CA ILE A 13 13.25 -2.12 -5.07
C ILE A 13 12.23 -2.23 -6.19
N ILE A 14 11.52 -3.36 -6.32
CA ILE A 14 10.46 -3.54 -7.33
C ILE A 14 9.39 -2.46 -7.18
N PHE A 15 8.98 -2.17 -5.94
CA PHE A 15 8.00 -1.12 -5.67
C PHE A 15 8.49 0.28 -6.09
N LEU A 16 9.75 0.63 -5.80
CA LEU A 16 10.33 1.90 -6.25
C LEU A 16 10.37 2.00 -7.77
N ILE A 17 10.70 0.92 -8.46
CA ILE A 17 10.68 0.87 -9.93
C ILE A 17 9.27 1.16 -10.44
N LEU A 18 8.25 0.50 -9.87
CA LEU A 18 6.85 0.75 -10.24
C LEU A 18 6.46 2.20 -9.97
N LEU A 19 6.85 2.79 -8.83
CA LEU A 19 6.59 4.19 -8.50
C LEU A 19 7.10 5.15 -9.58
N PHE A 20 8.39 5.05 -9.93
CA PHE A 20 9.01 5.98 -10.88
C PHE A 20 8.52 5.76 -12.33
N GLN A 21 8.22 4.52 -12.72
CA GLN A 21 7.65 4.23 -14.04
C GLN A 21 6.21 4.74 -14.20
N ASN A 22 5.44 4.82 -13.11
CA ASN A 22 4.03 5.23 -13.13
C ASN A 22 3.86 6.74 -12.84
N THR A 23 4.70 7.57 -13.45
CA THR A 23 4.64 9.04 -13.33
C THR A 23 3.79 9.72 -14.41
N HIS A 24 3.19 8.94 -15.31
CA HIS A 24 2.27 9.45 -16.32
C HIS A 24 0.95 9.95 -15.70
N GLN A 25 0.29 10.87 -16.40
CA GLN A 25 -1.02 11.39 -15.99
C GLN A 25 -2.12 10.35 -16.26
N VAL A 26 -3.04 10.23 -15.31
CA VAL A 26 -4.22 9.39 -15.43
C VAL A 26 -5.45 10.18 -14.99
N GLU A 27 -6.57 9.91 -15.66
CA GLU A 27 -7.87 10.41 -15.23
C GLU A 27 -8.47 9.41 -14.24
N LEU A 28 -8.75 9.88 -13.02
CA LEU A 28 -9.40 9.08 -12.01
C LEU A 28 -10.86 9.48 -11.90
N GLN A 29 -11.76 8.53 -12.13
CA GLN A 29 -13.19 8.71 -11.94
C GLN A 29 -13.65 8.07 -10.63
N LEU A 30 -13.87 8.89 -9.60
CA LEU A 30 -14.35 8.48 -8.29
C LEU A 30 -15.82 8.82 -8.13
N LEU A 31 -16.70 7.82 -8.28
CA LEU A 31 -18.16 8.00 -8.23
C LEU A 31 -18.60 9.07 -9.24
N PHE A 32 -18.75 10.33 -8.80
CA PHE A 32 -19.16 11.47 -9.61
C PHE A 32 -18.02 12.49 -9.86
N TRP A 33 -16.83 12.23 -9.32
CA TRP A 33 -15.70 13.17 -9.32
C TRP A 33 -14.69 12.73 -10.36
N LYS A 34 -14.19 13.69 -11.14
CA LYS A 34 -13.06 13.50 -12.06
C LYS A 34 -11.85 14.22 -11.49
N ILE A 35 -10.77 13.48 -11.30
CA ILE A 35 -9.53 13.98 -10.74
C ILE A 35 -8.42 13.58 -11.69
N ASP A 36 -7.72 14.58 -12.23
CA ASP A 36 -6.58 14.37 -13.10
C ASP A 36 -5.30 14.52 -12.29
N GLY A 37 -4.39 13.57 -12.42
CA GLY A 37 -3.15 13.59 -11.66
C GLY A 37 -2.18 12.48 -12.05
N PRO A 38 -0.95 12.52 -11.54
CA PRO A 38 0.02 11.47 -11.82
C PRO A 38 -0.37 10.17 -11.09
N LEU A 39 -0.30 9.04 -11.78
CA LEU A 39 -0.66 7.71 -11.26
C LEU A 39 0.13 7.34 -9.99
N ILE A 40 1.32 7.91 -9.82
CA ILE A 40 2.16 7.78 -8.64
C ILE A 40 1.41 8.09 -7.33
N LEU A 41 0.54 9.10 -7.32
CA LEU A 41 -0.23 9.48 -6.13
C LEU A 41 -1.22 8.37 -5.74
N LEU A 42 -1.86 7.76 -6.72
CA LEU A 42 -2.81 6.67 -6.50
C LEU A 42 -2.12 5.41 -5.99
N ILE A 43 -0.94 5.11 -6.52
CA ILE A 43 -0.12 4.00 -6.06
C ILE A 43 0.30 4.22 -4.60
N LEU A 44 0.74 5.43 -4.24
CA LEU A 44 1.10 5.78 -2.87
C LEU A 44 -0.09 5.69 -1.91
N LEU A 45 -1.25 6.23 -2.30
CA LEU A 45 -2.48 6.14 -1.50
C LEU A 45 -2.94 4.69 -1.32
N SER A 46 -2.82 3.86 -2.36
CA SER A 46 -3.16 2.43 -2.30
C SER A 46 -2.22 1.68 -1.35
N LEU A 47 -0.92 1.96 -1.40
CA LEU A 47 0.06 1.38 -0.46
C LEU A 47 -0.26 1.79 0.98
N ALA A 48 -0.48 3.09 1.22
CA ALA A 48 -0.81 3.61 2.54
C ALA A 48 -2.11 3.01 3.07
N GLY A 49 -3.16 2.95 2.23
CA GLY A 49 -4.43 2.33 2.56
C GLY A 49 -4.27 0.85 2.91
N GLY A 50 -3.57 0.08 2.08
CA GLY A 50 -3.30 -1.33 2.35
C GLY A 50 -2.52 -1.55 3.65
N PHE A 51 -1.53 -0.71 3.94
CA PHE A 51 -0.76 -0.77 5.20
C PHE A 51 -1.63 -0.46 6.42
N VAL A 52 -2.44 0.60 6.37
CA VAL A 52 -3.37 0.98 7.45
C VAL A 52 -4.39 -0.14 7.69
N ILE A 53 -4.99 -0.70 6.63
CA ILE A 53 -5.94 -1.80 6.72
C ILE A 53 -5.27 -3.03 7.34
N GLY A 54 -4.06 -3.39 6.89
CA GLY A 54 -3.32 -4.53 7.43
C GLY A 54 -2.97 -4.35 8.92
N TYR A 55 -2.53 -3.15 9.31
CA TYR A 55 -2.25 -2.81 10.70
C TYR A 55 -3.51 -2.91 11.56
N LEU A 56 -4.61 -2.31 11.11
CA LEU A 56 -5.88 -2.34 11.83
C LEU A 56 -6.43 -3.77 11.94
N THR A 57 -6.31 -4.57 10.89
CA THR A 57 -6.69 -5.99 10.89
C THR A 57 -5.91 -6.74 11.97
N ARG A 58 -4.59 -6.58 12.03
CA ARG A 58 -3.77 -7.19 13.09
C ARG A 58 -4.19 -6.73 14.49
N ALA A 59 -4.49 -5.44 14.67
CA ALA A 59 -4.94 -4.90 15.94
C ALA A 59 -6.26 -5.54 16.38
N LEU A 60 -7.25 -5.61 15.49
CA LEU A 60 -8.56 -6.23 15.75
C LEU A 60 -8.43 -7.72 16.09
N PHE A 61 -7.61 -8.48 15.36
CA PHE A 61 -7.35 -9.88 15.66
C PHE A 61 -6.69 -10.08 17.04
N THR A 62 -5.78 -9.18 17.43
CA THR A 62 -5.10 -9.25 18.72
C THR A 62 -6.06 -8.95 19.88
N ILE A 63 -6.95 -7.97 19.72
CA ILE A 63 -7.98 -7.63 20.72
C ILE A 63 -8.96 -8.80 20.90
N SER A 64 -9.46 -9.37 19.79
CA SER A 64 -10.39 -10.51 19.82
C SER A 64 -9.79 -11.73 20.53
N ARG A 65 -8.49 -12.00 20.31
CA ARG A 65 -7.78 -13.11 20.95
C ARG A 65 -7.54 -12.88 22.45
N ARG A 66 -7.42 -11.63 22.91
CA ARG A 66 -7.26 -11.29 24.33
C ARG A 66 -8.55 -11.47 25.14
N ASN A 67 -9.72 -11.25 24.53
CA ASN A 67 -11.03 -11.44 25.19
C ASN A 67 -11.45 -12.92 25.30
N LYS A 68 -10.73 -13.84 24.66
CA LYS A 68 -11.01 -15.29 24.68
C LYS A 68 -10.13 -16.08 25.67
N MET A 69 -9.16 -15.42 26.32
CA MET A 69 -8.42 -15.94 27.49
C MET A 69 -9.02 -15.33 28.76
#